data_AF-A0A953X9R3-F1
#
_entry.id   AF-A0A953X9R3-F1
#
_cell.length_a   1.000
_cell.length_b   1.000
_cell.length_c   1.000
_cell.angle_alpha   90.00
_cell.angle_beta   90.00
_cell.angle_gamma   90.00
#
_symmetry.space_group_name_H-M   'P 1'
#
loop_
_entity.id
_entity.type
_entity.pdbx_description
1 polymer ?
#
loop_
_entity_poly.entity_id
_entity_poly.type
_entity_poly.pdbx_seq_one_letter_code
_entity_poly.pdbx_strand_id
1 'polypeptide(L)'
;MSTTFINEFHYDNASTDAGEFVEIAGFAGTSLVGWSLAFYNGNGGTVYGTLDLFGTFADDEDGYGFLTFDYAGIQNGDPDGMALVDDQGTVVEFISYEGVILAVGGPADGQTSLDIGVAEGTSTPIGYSLQRIGSGTQASDFAFAAPAVSTPGAVNTGQTLAAPSFDLIVTEIWPGNEPGANLSADWFEITNVGTAAWIAANDGELFYDDDSADPTAADPIVGLAQIDPGESVLVVLGDGADAAEFSALWSPVIDLIGVQIATSDGSGLGQGGDAVTVFLEQGTAGDAVLDSGVILDSAAYPDADATGGQSYDVLAAAFSVAGSNGTVATLTVNDEGQAAQGSPGNGDAVVPAVADFTLELLHVADQEASTGAITDAPNFSAVLNALRAQDLGNDGIEDNTLTLSSGDAFIPGVFYSASVAAFGAGGVADILIQNELGFQAIAFGNHEFDFGTESLAGLIDGSAVGLLDNPALAGTALEGTEFTGTAFPYLSTNIDFTTDANMAPLVTAGGQTLSDALDNTVTSSVVIDVNGEQIGVVGATTPTLGTISSPGDVTLSPQPFDGAPTSDQLDALAAEIQAEVDALLAANPDMNKVVLLAHMQQIS
;
A
#
# COMPACT_ATOMS: atom_id res chain seq x y z
N MET A 1 -6.13 -5.37 25.52
CA MET A 1 -7.28 -6.02 26.19
C MET A 1 -7.79 -5.09 27.29
N SER A 2 -9.10 -5.01 27.55
CA SER A 2 -9.61 -4.02 28.50
C SER A 2 -9.66 -4.54 29.94
N THR A 3 -9.13 -3.73 30.85
CA THR A 3 -9.14 -3.95 32.31
C THR A 3 -10.26 -3.17 33.00
N THR A 4 -11.00 -2.33 32.26
CA THR A 4 -12.27 -1.73 32.69
C THR A 4 -13.42 -2.37 31.92
N PHE A 5 -14.40 -2.92 32.63
CA PHE A 5 -15.42 -3.79 32.02
C PHE A 5 -16.76 -3.75 32.75
N ILE A 6 -17.81 -4.20 32.08
CA ILE A 6 -19.14 -4.35 32.67
C ILE A 6 -19.10 -5.55 33.62
N ASN A 7 -19.23 -5.30 34.92
CA ASN A 7 -19.03 -6.29 35.97
C ASN A 7 -20.31 -6.99 36.40
N GLU A 8 -21.38 -6.21 36.53
CA GLU A 8 -22.66 -6.65 37.06
C GLU A 8 -23.77 -5.76 36.49
N PHE A 9 -24.92 -6.32 36.15
CA PHE A 9 -26.08 -5.52 35.77
C PHE A 9 -27.41 -6.21 36.06
N HIS A 10 -28.46 -5.42 36.17
CA HIS A 10 -29.82 -5.87 36.42
C HIS A 10 -30.81 -5.15 35.50
N TYR A 11 -31.67 -5.90 34.80
CA TYR A 11 -32.58 -5.38 33.79
C TYR A 11 -34.01 -5.98 33.82
N ASP A 12 -34.25 -7.14 34.45
CA ASP A 12 -35.59 -7.76 34.48
C ASP A 12 -35.96 -8.35 35.85
N ASN A 13 -37.21 -8.15 36.28
CA ASN A 13 -37.73 -8.67 37.54
C ASN A 13 -38.97 -9.56 37.39
N ALA A 14 -39.27 -10.30 38.46
CA ALA A 14 -40.61 -10.77 38.70
C ALA A 14 -41.60 -9.60 38.80
N SER A 15 -42.46 -9.45 37.77
CA SER A 15 -43.52 -8.45 37.61
C SER A 15 -43.11 -7.13 36.97
N THR A 16 -42.72 -6.13 37.74
CA THR A 16 -42.40 -4.79 37.22
C THR A 16 -40.95 -4.52 37.55
N ASP A 17 -40.20 -4.12 36.54
CA ASP A 17 -38.77 -3.86 36.64
C ASP A 17 -38.49 -2.75 37.65
N ALA A 18 -37.58 -3.02 38.56
CA ALA A 18 -37.29 -2.20 39.72
C ALA A 18 -35.84 -2.39 40.18
N GLY A 19 -35.11 -1.28 40.22
CA GLY A 19 -33.71 -1.29 40.68
C GLY A 19 -32.73 -1.68 39.58
N GLU A 20 -33.02 -1.36 38.33
CA GLU A 20 -32.13 -1.55 37.20
C GLU A 20 -30.84 -0.72 37.37
N PHE A 21 -29.70 -1.37 37.17
CA PHE A 21 -28.38 -0.74 37.28
C PHE A 21 -27.37 -1.45 36.39
N VAL A 22 -26.26 -0.76 36.14
CA VAL A 22 -25.03 -1.32 35.57
C VAL A 22 -23.87 -0.94 36.48
N GLU A 23 -23.03 -1.91 36.80
CA GLU A 23 -21.78 -1.72 37.52
C GLU A 23 -20.59 -1.94 36.59
N ILE A 24 -19.64 -1.03 36.69
CA ILE A 24 -18.35 -1.13 36.02
C ILE A 24 -17.30 -1.46 37.07
N ALA A 25 -16.41 -2.40 36.75
CA ALA A 25 -15.20 -2.67 37.51
C ALA A 25 -13.99 -2.23 36.70
N GLY A 26 -12.93 -1.83 37.39
CA GLY A 26 -11.64 -1.51 36.78
C GLY A 26 -10.58 -1.25 37.83
N PHE A 27 -9.34 -1.04 37.38
CA PHE A 27 -8.24 -0.76 38.30
C PHE A 27 -8.46 0.52 39.11
N ALA A 28 -8.07 0.45 40.38
CA ALA A 28 -8.09 1.56 41.31
C ALA A 28 -7.32 2.77 40.75
N GLY A 29 -7.90 3.96 40.87
CA GLY A 29 -7.33 5.20 40.34
C GLY A 29 -7.74 5.53 38.91
N THR A 30 -8.26 4.57 38.13
CA THR A 30 -8.81 4.86 36.79
C THR A 30 -10.06 5.73 36.90
N SER A 31 -10.11 6.81 36.12
CA SER A 31 -11.24 7.74 36.09
C SER A 31 -12.18 7.41 34.93
N LEU A 32 -13.48 7.42 35.19
CA LEU A 32 -14.54 7.24 34.18
C LEU A 32 -15.02 8.58 33.60
N VAL A 33 -14.30 9.69 33.80
CA VAL A 33 -14.66 10.97 33.18
C VAL A 33 -14.56 10.83 31.67
N GLY A 34 -15.66 11.11 30.95
CA GLY A 34 -15.73 10.99 29.49
C GLY A 34 -16.19 9.62 28.99
N TRP A 35 -16.21 8.60 29.84
CA TRP A 35 -16.73 7.28 29.50
C TRP A 35 -18.26 7.27 29.44
N SER A 36 -18.84 6.33 28.70
CA SER A 36 -20.29 6.17 28.62
C SER A 36 -20.73 4.72 28.38
N LEU A 37 -21.99 4.42 28.68
CA LEU A 37 -22.71 3.25 28.19
C LEU A 37 -23.66 3.66 27.07
N ALA A 38 -23.73 2.88 26.00
CA ALA A 38 -24.75 2.99 24.96
C ALA A 38 -25.61 1.72 24.95
N PHE A 39 -26.92 1.86 25.12
CA PHE A 39 -27.85 0.74 25.16
C PHE A 39 -28.50 0.52 23.79
N TYR A 40 -28.49 -0.73 23.33
CA TYR A 40 -28.89 -1.15 21.99
C TYR A 40 -30.14 -2.02 22.04
N ASN A 41 -31.09 -1.71 21.15
CA ASN A 41 -32.30 -2.49 20.95
C ASN A 41 -32.02 -3.61 19.93
N GLY A 42 -32.29 -4.88 20.24
CA GLY A 42 -32.02 -5.98 19.30
C GLY A 42 -33.02 -6.07 18.15
N ASN A 43 -34.17 -5.39 18.22
CA ASN A 43 -35.03 -5.15 17.06
C ASN A 43 -34.54 -3.94 16.24
N GLY A 44 -33.49 -4.18 15.45
CA GLY A 44 -32.93 -3.22 14.49
C GLY A 44 -31.54 -2.71 14.83
N GLY A 45 -30.99 -3.08 16.00
CA GLY A 45 -29.61 -2.80 16.38
C GLY A 45 -29.34 -1.34 16.72
N THR A 46 -30.35 -0.51 16.92
CA THR A 46 -30.18 0.93 17.14
C THR A 46 -30.03 1.30 18.60
N VAL A 47 -29.24 2.32 18.90
CA VAL A 47 -29.14 2.91 20.25
C VAL A 47 -30.48 3.50 20.68
N TYR A 48 -30.98 3.13 21.86
CA TYR A 48 -32.18 3.72 22.46
C TYR A 48 -31.90 4.62 23.67
N GLY A 49 -30.68 4.58 24.20
CA GLY A 49 -30.28 5.42 25.32
C GLY A 49 -28.78 5.38 25.56
N THR A 50 -28.29 6.40 26.25
CA THR A 50 -26.89 6.51 26.67
C THR A 50 -26.82 6.97 28.13
N LEU A 51 -25.77 6.55 28.83
CA LEU A 51 -25.49 6.93 30.21
C LEU A 51 -24.04 7.38 30.32
N ASP A 52 -23.83 8.65 30.66
CA ASP A 52 -22.49 9.16 30.96
C ASP A 52 -22.01 8.58 32.29
N LEU A 53 -20.82 8.01 32.28
CA LEU A 53 -20.17 7.47 33.47
C LEU A 53 -19.33 8.58 34.13
N PHE A 54 -19.05 8.39 35.42
CA PHE A 54 -18.26 9.35 36.19
C PHE A 54 -17.68 8.68 37.43
N GLY A 55 -16.68 9.33 38.02
CA GLY A 55 -16.01 8.87 39.23
C GLY A 55 -14.61 8.33 38.94
N THR A 56 -13.99 7.83 39.99
CA THR A 56 -12.67 7.21 39.96
C THR A 56 -12.77 5.97 40.83
N PHE A 57 -12.31 4.82 40.33
CA PHE A 57 -12.33 3.58 41.10
C PHE A 57 -11.47 3.73 42.36
N ALA A 58 -12.04 3.36 43.51
CA ALA A 58 -11.26 3.18 44.73
C ALA A 58 -10.51 1.84 44.67
N ASP A 59 -9.62 1.60 45.62
CA ASP A 59 -9.04 0.27 45.84
C ASP A 59 -9.91 -0.46 46.86
N ASP A 60 -10.97 -1.10 46.35
CA ASP A 60 -11.97 -1.82 47.11
C ASP A 60 -11.60 -3.31 47.30
N GLU A 61 -10.89 -3.92 46.34
CA GLU A 61 -10.38 -5.30 46.40
C GLU A 61 -9.16 -5.50 45.48
N ASP A 62 -8.00 -5.89 46.03
CA ASP A 62 -6.79 -6.29 45.29
C ASP A 62 -6.44 -5.41 44.06
N GLY A 63 -6.54 -4.08 44.19
CA GLY A 63 -6.23 -3.13 43.12
C GLY A 63 -7.40 -2.77 42.20
N TYR A 64 -8.62 -3.20 42.51
CA TYR A 64 -9.85 -2.87 41.78
C TYR A 64 -10.80 -2.02 42.58
N GLY A 65 -11.61 -1.24 41.86
CA GLY A 65 -12.80 -0.62 42.40
C GLY A 65 -14.04 -0.88 41.56
N PHE A 66 -15.19 -0.53 42.14
CA PHE A 66 -16.51 -0.77 41.56
C PHE A 66 -17.34 0.51 41.59
N LEU A 67 -17.96 0.86 40.46
CA LEU A 67 -18.85 2.01 40.36
C LEU A 67 -20.19 1.56 39.77
N THR A 68 -21.24 1.72 40.56
CA THR A 68 -22.62 1.36 40.22
C THR A 68 -23.40 2.57 39.72
N PHE A 69 -24.12 2.40 38.62
CA PHE A 69 -24.94 3.44 37.99
C PHE A 69 -26.37 2.95 37.79
N ASP A 70 -27.32 3.66 38.40
CA ASP A 70 -28.75 3.40 38.18
C ASP A 70 -29.15 3.85 36.77
N TYR A 71 -29.89 2.99 36.05
CA TYR A 71 -30.45 3.34 34.74
C TYR A 71 -31.83 2.72 34.58
N ALA A 72 -32.87 3.55 34.60
CA ALA A 72 -34.24 3.07 34.47
C ALA A 72 -34.61 2.82 33.00
N GLY A 73 -35.19 1.66 32.71
CA GLY A 73 -35.65 1.25 31.39
C GLY A 73 -34.56 0.61 30.51
N ILE A 74 -33.71 -0.21 31.12
CA ILE A 74 -32.93 -1.19 30.37
C ILE A 74 -33.95 -2.17 29.76
N GLN A 75 -33.91 -2.31 28.45
CA GLN A 75 -34.89 -3.13 27.74
C GLN A 75 -34.63 -4.63 27.97
N ASN A 76 -35.70 -5.43 28.04
CA ASN A 76 -35.69 -6.87 28.26
C ASN A 76 -36.19 -7.65 27.02
N GLY A 77 -35.85 -7.16 25.84
CA GLY A 77 -36.12 -7.82 24.56
C GLY A 77 -35.11 -8.92 24.25
N ASP A 78 -35.56 -9.92 23.50
CA ASP A 78 -34.75 -11.04 23.00
C ASP A 78 -34.32 -10.77 21.55
N PRO A 79 -33.07 -10.33 21.28
CA PRO A 79 -32.04 -9.87 22.23
C PRO A 79 -32.09 -8.35 22.50
N ASP A 80 -31.35 -7.90 23.52
CA ASP A 80 -30.99 -6.49 23.79
C ASP A 80 -29.54 -6.44 24.34
N GLY A 81 -28.90 -5.27 24.35
CA GLY A 81 -27.49 -5.18 24.71
C GLY A 81 -27.00 -3.79 25.08
N MET A 82 -25.72 -3.71 25.45
CA MET A 82 -25.06 -2.46 25.82
C MET A 82 -23.58 -2.48 25.46
N ALA A 83 -23.07 -1.32 25.05
CA ALA A 83 -21.66 -1.09 24.78
C ALA A 83 -21.06 -0.16 25.83
N LEU A 84 -19.93 -0.55 26.41
CA LEU A 84 -19.06 0.31 27.21
C LEU A 84 -18.11 1.06 26.28
N VAL A 85 -18.01 2.37 26.45
CA VAL A 85 -17.27 3.27 25.57
C VAL A 85 -16.31 4.11 26.41
N ASP A 86 -15.04 4.15 26.01
CA ASP A 86 -14.00 4.93 26.71
C ASP A 86 -14.10 6.44 26.44
N ASP A 87 -13.18 7.21 27.05
CA ASP A 87 -13.12 8.67 26.92
C ASP A 87 -12.66 9.17 25.54
N GLN A 88 -12.17 8.29 24.67
CA GLN A 88 -11.83 8.56 23.27
C GLN A 88 -12.98 8.19 22.31
N GLY A 89 -14.05 7.58 22.81
CA GLY A 89 -15.17 7.11 22.00
C GLY A 89 -14.99 5.70 21.43
N THR A 90 -13.99 4.95 21.88
CA THR A 90 -13.74 3.56 21.47
C THR A 90 -14.65 2.61 22.23
N VAL A 91 -15.21 1.62 21.54
CA VAL A 91 -15.98 0.54 22.19
C VAL A 91 -15.03 -0.42 22.88
N VAL A 92 -15.08 -0.42 24.20
CA VAL A 92 -14.28 -1.26 25.09
C VAL A 92 -14.86 -2.66 25.21
N GLU A 93 -16.19 -2.74 25.28
CA GLU A 93 -16.91 -3.99 25.42
C GLU A 93 -18.30 -3.83 24.81
N PHE A 94 -18.78 -4.80 24.02
CA PHE A 94 -20.15 -4.83 23.50
C PHE A 94 -20.79 -6.18 23.79
N ILE A 95 -21.66 -6.21 24.80
CA ILE A 95 -22.37 -7.42 25.24
C ILE A 95 -23.86 -7.34 24.93
N SER A 96 -24.45 -8.51 24.75
CA SER A 96 -25.90 -8.68 24.65
C SER A 96 -26.34 -9.87 25.51
N TYR A 97 -27.63 -9.90 25.81
CA TYR A 97 -28.28 -11.00 26.50
C TYR A 97 -29.43 -11.52 25.64
N GLU A 98 -29.73 -12.80 25.82
CA GLU A 98 -30.76 -13.56 25.09
C GLU A 98 -30.48 -13.75 23.58
N GLY A 99 -29.34 -13.26 23.07
CA GLY A 99 -28.89 -13.50 21.70
C GLY A 99 -27.88 -12.44 21.25
N VAL A 100 -27.49 -12.48 19.97
CA VAL A 100 -26.51 -11.56 19.38
C VAL A 100 -27.17 -10.39 18.64
N ILE A 101 -26.53 -9.21 18.67
CA ILE A 101 -26.99 -7.98 18.02
C ILE A 101 -25.92 -7.51 17.05
N LEU A 102 -26.33 -7.16 15.83
CA LEU A 102 -25.53 -6.33 14.93
C LEU A 102 -25.95 -4.88 15.14
N ALA A 103 -25.03 -4.04 15.65
CA ALA A 103 -25.32 -2.65 15.93
C ALA A 103 -25.45 -1.82 14.65
N VAL A 104 -26.38 -0.86 14.68
CA VAL A 104 -26.72 0.08 13.62
C VAL A 104 -26.77 1.49 14.21
N GLY A 105 -25.75 2.28 13.89
CA GLY A 105 -25.49 3.59 14.46
C GLY A 105 -24.95 3.54 15.89
N GLY A 106 -24.59 4.72 16.43
CA GLY A 106 -23.98 4.84 17.75
C GLY A 106 -22.51 4.40 17.79
N PRO A 107 -21.90 4.34 18.99
CA PRO A 107 -20.48 4.01 19.14
C PRO A 107 -20.06 2.64 18.60
N ALA A 108 -20.97 1.66 18.58
CA ALA A 108 -20.71 0.29 18.15
C ALA A 108 -21.21 0.01 16.72
N ASP A 109 -21.43 1.03 15.89
CA ASP A 109 -21.98 0.86 14.53
C ASP A 109 -21.19 -0.18 13.72
N GLY A 110 -21.92 -1.15 13.15
CA GLY A 110 -21.34 -2.26 12.38
C GLY A 110 -20.69 -3.38 13.21
N GLN A 111 -20.57 -3.23 14.54
CA GLN A 111 -20.04 -4.28 15.42
C GLN A 111 -21.12 -5.31 15.77
N THR A 112 -20.69 -6.56 15.96
CA THR A 112 -21.56 -7.64 16.50
C THR A 112 -21.27 -7.82 17.98
N SER A 113 -22.31 -7.85 18.82
CA SER A 113 -22.18 -8.06 20.25
C SER A 113 -21.78 -9.49 20.60
N LEU A 114 -21.19 -9.65 21.79
CA LEU A 114 -21.01 -10.95 22.43
C LEU A 114 -22.25 -11.29 23.27
N ASP A 115 -22.96 -12.36 22.91
CA ASP A 115 -24.01 -12.92 23.76
C ASP A 115 -23.40 -13.54 25.02
N ILE A 116 -23.80 -13.06 26.19
CA ILE A 116 -23.28 -13.51 27.48
C ILE A 116 -23.82 -14.89 27.89
N GLY A 117 -24.84 -15.41 27.19
CA GLY A 117 -25.36 -16.77 27.37
C GLY A 117 -26.15 -17.01 28.65
N VAL A 118 -26.42 -15.95 29.43
CA VAL A 118 -27.29 -15.95 30.60
C VAL A 118 -28.25 -14.77 30.53
N ALA A 119 -29.40 -14.89 31.19
CA ALA A 119 -30.47 -13.91 31.11
C ALA A 119 -31.20 -13.81 32.46
N GLU A 120 -31.79 -12.64 32.69
CA GLU A 120 -32.85 -12.47 33.66
C GLU A 120 -34.21 -12.78 33.03
N GLY A 121 -35.24 -12.86 33.85
CA GLY A 121 -36.56 -13.18 33.37
C GLY A 121 -37.63 -12.82 34.39
N THR A 122 -38.89 -13.07 34.03
CA THR A 122 -40.08 -12.87 34.89
C THR A 122 -40.10 -13.63 36.23
N SER A 123 -39.06 -14.41 36.55
CA SER A 123 -38.87 -15.08 37.84
C SER A 123 -37.67 -14.57 38.64
N THR A 124 -36.87 -13.64 38.10
CA THR A 124 -35.71 -13.06 38.79
C THR A 124 -36.19 -12.23 39.99
N PRO A 125 -35.78 -12.55 41.23
CA PRO A 125 -36.19 -11.78 42.40
C PRO A 125 -35.58 -10.37 42.40
N ILE A 126 -36.26 -9.40 43.02
CA ILE A 126 -35.69 -8.06 43.27
C ILE A 126 -34.43 -8.19 44.14
N GLY A 127 -33.36 -7.46 43.78
CA GLY A 127 -32.06 -7.52 44.44
C GLY A 127 -31.18 -8.66 43.95
N TYR A 128 -31.48 -9.21 42.78
CA TYR A 128 -30.61 -10.12 42.03
C TYR A 128 -30.10 -9.41 40.78
N SER A 129 -29.03 -9.94 40.19
CA SER A 129 -28.37 -9.39 39.01
C SER A 129 -27.59 -10.47 38.27
N LEU A 130 -27.24 -10.21 37.01
CA LEU A 130 -26.21 -10.95 36.30
C LEU A 130 -24.84 -10.42 36.71
N GLN A 131 -23.95 -11.32 37.11
CA GLN A 131 -22.65 -11.00 37.68
C GLN A 131 -21.56 -11.79 36.98
N ARG A 132 -20.41 -11.17 36.75
CA ARG A 132 -19.19 -11.86 36.33
C ARG A 132 -18.60 -12.69 37.48
N ILE A 133 -18.26 -13.94 37.19
CA ILE A 133 -17.56 -14.87 38.09
C ILE A 133 -16.29 -15.41 37.42
N GLY A 134 -15.33 -15.92 38.19
CA GLY A 134 -14.06 -16.42 37.68
C GLY A 134 -12.86 -15.83 38.41
N SER A 135 -11.67 -15.97 37.83
CA SER A 135 -10.43 -15.44 38.41
C SER A 135 -9.54 -14.84 37.33
N GLY A 136 -9.10 -13.59 37.50
CA GLY A 136 -8.23 -12.94 36.53
C GLY A 136 -8.13 -11.42 36.70
N THR A 137 -7.72 -10.73 35.63
CA THR A 137 -7.43 -9.29 35.62
C THR A 137 -8.14 -8.52 34.50
N GLN A 138 -8.90 -9.19 33.65
CA GLN A 138 -9.56 -8.56 32.51
C GLN A 138 -10.89 -9.26 32.19
N ALA A 139 -11.74 -8.59 31.41
CA ALA A 139 -13.09 -9.07 31.11
C ALA A 139 -13.11 -10.52 30.58
N SER A 140 -12.16 -10.93 29.74
CA SER A 140 -12.12 -12.27 29.16
C SER A 140 -11.88 -13.40 30.17
N ASP A 141 -11.36 -13.09 31.36
CA ASP A 141 -11.04 -14.08 32.38
C ASP A 141 -12.28 -14.47 33.21
N PHE A 142 -13.35 -13.70 33.05
CA PHE A 142 -14.61 -13.88 33.75
C PHE A 142 -15.73 -14.26 32.79
N ALA A 143 -16.73 -14.96 33.31
CA ALA A 143 -17.96 -15.25 32.59
C ALA A 143 -19.17 -14.75 33.40
N PHE A 144 -20.21 -14.27 32.72
CA PHE A 144 -21.47 -13.98 33.40
C PHE A 144 -22.13 -15.26 33.90
N ALA A 145 -22.62 -15.22 35.15
CA ALA A 145 -23.37 -16.30 35.77
C ALA A 145 -24.88 -16.01 35.77
N ALA A 146 -25.67 -17.07 35.97
CA ALA A 146 -27.10 -16.94 36.19
C ALA A 146 -27.40 -16.03 37.40
N PRO A 147 -28.59 -15.38 37.46
CA PRO A 147 -28.86 -14.33 38.43
C PRO A 147 -28.59 -14.75 39.89
N ALA A 148 -27.83 -13.93 40.60
CA ALA A 148 -27.47 -14.10 42.02
C ALA A 148 -27.77 -12.81 42.82
N VAL A 149 -27.67 -12.86 44.15
CA VAL A 149 -27.90 -11.67 45.00
C VAL A 149 -26.91 -10.58 44.61
N SER A 150 -27.41 -9.40 44.27
CA SER A 150 -26.61 -8.30 43.73
C SER A 150 -25.53 -7.81 44.69
N THR A 151 -24.38 -7.40 44.17
CA THR A 151 -23.19 -6.96 44.90
C THR A 151 -22.74 -5.53 44.58
N PRO A 152 -23.66 -4.55 44.46
CA PRO A 152 -23.31 -3.21 44.00
C PRO A 152 -22.27 -2.54 44.91
N GLY A 153 -21.19 -2.07 44.29
CA GLY A 153 -20.04 -1.44 44.91
C GLY A 153 -19.06 -2.43 45.55
N ALA A 154 -19.12 -3.72 45.22
CA ALA A 154 -18.27 -4.76 45.81
C ALA A 154 -17.98 -5.90 44.83
N VAL A 155 -16.98 -6.72 45.16
CA VAL A 155 -16.66 -7.92 44.37
C VAL A 155 -17.85 -8.88 44.26
N ASN A 156 -18.07 -9.40 43.05
CA ASN A 156 -19.16 -10.33 42.78
C ASN A 156 -18.99 -11.65 43.53
N THR A 157 -20.12 -12.32 43.78
CA THR A 157 -20.08 -13.63 44.45
C THR A 157 -19.42 -14.68 43.54
N GLY A 158 -18.24 -15.18 43.92
CA GLY A 158 -17.50 -16.17 43.13
C GLY A 158 -16.55 -15.57 42.10
N GLN A 159 -16.31 -14.25 42.17
CA GLN A 159 -15.24 -13.57 41.46
C GLN A 159 -13.99 -13.49 42.36
N THR A 160 -12.82 -13.58 41.75
CA THR A 160 -11.52 -13.35 42.41
C THR A 160 -10.70 -12.47 41.50
N LEU A 161 -10.37 -11.26 41.96
CA LEU A 161 -9.59 -10.30 41.20
C LEU A 161 -8.12 -10.49 41.54
N ALA A 162 -7.25 -10.40 40.52
CA ALA A 162 -5.81 -10.41 40.72
C ALA A 162 -5.25 -9.00 40.52
N ALA A 163 -4.29 -8.61 41.36
CA ALA A 163 -3.67 -7.29 41.24
C ALA A 163 -3.00 -7.09 39.87
N PRO A 164 -3.05 -5.87 39.31
CA PRO A 164 -2.35 -5.55 38.08
C PRO A 164 -0.85 -5.79 38.22
N SER A 165 -0.24 -6.42 37.20
CA SER A 165 1.21 -6.65 37.12
C SER A 165 1.69 -6.51 35.68
N PHE A 166 2.94 -6.08 35.50
CA PHE A 166 3.61 -6.18 34.21
C PHE A 166 4.06 -7.62 33.95
N ASP A 167 4.23 -7.97 32.68
CA ASP A 167 4.79 -9.25 32.24
C ASP A 167 5.54 -8.99 30.94
N LEU A 168 6.88 -8.96 31.00
CA LEU A 168 7.72 -8.62 29.86
C LEU A 168 8.24 -9.91 29.23
N ILE A 169 7.95 -10.11 27.96
CA ILE A 169 8.42 -11.27 27.19
C ILE A 169 9.16 -10.83 25.93
N VAL A 170 10.09 -11.66 25.46
CA VAL A 170 10.77 -11.47 24.19
C VAL A 170 9.86 -11.97 23.07
N THR A 171 9.55 -11.12 22.09
CA THR A 171 8.57 -11.43 21.04
C THR A 171 9.19 -11.63 19.66
N GLU A 172 10.32 -10.98 19.39
CA GLU A 172 11.01 -11.09 18.11
C GLU A 172 12.52 -10.98 18.32
N ILE A 173 13.31 -11.76 17.58
CA ILE A 173 14.77 -11.79 17.68
C ILE A 173 15.37 -11.73 16.29
N TRP A 174 16.32 -10.83 16.04
CA TRP A 174 17.03 -10.73 14.78
C TRP A 174 18.55 -10.85 14.99
N PRO A 175 19.15 -12.01 14.64
CA PRO A 175 20.57 -12.27 14.86
C PRO A 175 21.48 -11.85 13.69
N GLY A 176 20.99 -11.02 12.76
CA GLY A 176 21.77 -10.61 11.60
C GLY A 176 21.43 -11.31 10.27
N ASN A 177 22.15 -10.93 9.21
CA ASN A 177 22.06 -11.52 7.88
C ASN A 177 23.16 -12.55 7.68
N GLU A 178 22.83 -13.84 7.67
CA GLU A 178 23.73 -14.87 7.13
C GLU A 178 23.00 -15.73 6.07
N PRO A 179 23.60 -15.95 4.89
CA PRO A 179 24.92 -15.46 4.46
C PRO A 179 25.00 -13.94 4.21
N GLY A 180 26.18 -13.36 4.41
CA GLY A 180 26.49 -11.97 3.99
C GLY A 180 26.73 -11.02 5.16
N ALA A 181 26.81 -9.73 4.86
CA ALA A 181 26.98 -8.70 5.88
C ALA A 181 25.64 -8.30 6.52
N ASN A 182 25.65 -8.09 7.84
CA ASN A 182 24.51 -7.53 8.55
C ASN A 182 24.17 -6.12 8.04
N LEU A 183 22.88 -5.87 7.82
CA LEU A 183 22.34 -4.57 7.40
C LEU A 183 22.15 -3.58 8.55
N SER A 184 22.02 -4.08 9.78
CA SER A 184 22.00 -3.31 11.03
C SER A 184 22.68 -4.12 12.12
N ALA A 185 22.90 -3.51 13.30
CA ALA A 185 23.18 -4.29 14.49
C ALA A 185 22.04 -5.28 14.81
N ASP A 186 22.38 -6.32 15.56
CA ASP A 186 21.41 -7.30 16.05
C ASP A 186 20.40 -6.62 16.96
N TRP A 187 19.18 -7.12 16.99
CA TRP A 187 18.13 -6.52 17.82
C TRP A 187 17.12 -7.57 18.27
N PHE A 188 16.40 -7.25 19.32
CA PHE A 188 15.26 -8.03 19.78
C PHE A 188 14.14 -7.10 20.27
N GLU A 189 12.94 -7.66 20.37
CA GLU A 189 11.75 -6.97 20.81
C GLU A 189 11.31 -7.51 22.18
N ILE A 190 10.95 -6.58 23.08
CA ILE A 190 10.29 -6.89 24.35
C ILE A 190 8.87 -6.35 24.27
N THR A 191 7.89 -7.19 24.58
CA THR A 191 6.48 -6.78 24.71
C THR A 191 5.99 -6.97 26.13
N ASN A 192 5.32 -5.95 26.67
CA ASN A 192 4.59 -6.11 27.94
C ASN A 192 3.22 -6.73 27.69
N VAL A 193 3.09 -8.03 27.93
CA VAL A 193 1.82 -8.76 27.84
C VAL A 193 1.01 -8.73 29.15
N GLY A 194 1.53 -8.03 30.16
CA GLY A 194 0.87 -7.81 31.44
C GLY A 194 -0.26 -6.79 31.37
N THR A 195 -0.79 -6.46 32.54
CA THR A 195 -1.91 -5.52 32.71
C THR A 195 -1.52 -4.23 33.44
N ALA A 196 -0.27 -4.13 33.92
CA ALA A 196 0.32 -2.91 34.44
C ALA A 196 1.54 -2.51 33.61
N ALA A 197 1.84 -1.21 33.59
CA ALA A 197 3.08 -0.74 33.02
C ALA A 197 4.26 -1.21 33.89
N TRP A 198 5.35 -1.62 33.25
CA TRP A 198 6.65 -1.68 33.93
C TRP A 198 7.22 -0.26 33.96
N ILE A 199 7.73 0.19 35.11
CA ILE A 199 8.31 1.53 35.28
C ILE A 199 9.69 1.39 35.92
N ALA A 200 10.75 1.72 35.18
CA ALA A 200 12.15 1.55 35.63
C ALA A 200 12.42 2.14 37.02
N ALA A 201 11.86 3.32 37.30
CA ALA A 201 12.06 4.03 38.57
C ALA A 201 11.40 3.34 39.78
N ASN A 202 10.41 2.47 39.56
CA ASN A 202 9.67 1.76 40.61
C ASN A 202 10.05 0.29 40.69
N ASP A 203 10.20 -0.35 39.54
CA ASP A 203 10.29 -1.81 39.40
C ASP A 203 11.73 -2.31 39.24
N GLY A 204 12.69 -1.42 38.93
CA GLY A 204 14.08 -1.76 38.66
C GLY A 204 14.43 -1.71 37.18
N GLU A 205 15.72 -1.61 36.85
CA GLU A 205 16.23 -1.53 35.47
C GLU A 205 16.30 -2.93 34.82
N LEU A 206 16.30 -2.96 33.48
CA LEU A 206 16.39 -4.20 32.71
C LEU A 206 17.83 -4.47 32.24
N PHE A 207 18.20 -5.74 32.18
CA PHE A 207 19.49 -6.21 31.70
C PHE A 207 19.32 -7.35 30.70
N TYR A 208 20.29 -7.52 29.81
CA TYR A 208 20.30 -8.49 28.71
C TYR A 208 21.53 -9.40 28.78
N ASP A 209 21.35 -10.68 28.46
CA ASP A 209 22.42 -11.68 28.25
C ASP A 209 22.06 -12.60 27.07
N ASP A 210 23.06 -13.03 26.30
CA ASP A 210 22.93 -13.68 24.98
C ASP A 210 23.06 -15.21 24.98
N ASP A 211 23.59 -15.83 26.05
CA ASP A 211 23.79 -17.29 26.11
C ASP A 211 23.70 -17.86 27.53
N SER A 212 24.35 -17.20 28.49
CA SER A 212 24.69 -17.84 29.76
C SER A 212 23.55 -17.93 30.79
N ALA A 213 22.53 -17.08 30.63
CA ALA A 213 21.56 -16.71 31.65
C ALA A 213 22.21 -16.40 33.01
N ASP A 214 23.42 -15.86 33.01
CA ASP A 214 24.16 -15.44 34.21
C ASP A 214 23.95 -13.94 34.44
N PRO A 215 23.27 -13.53 35.53
CA PRO A 215 23.06 -12.11 35.80
C PRO A 215 24.37 -11.33 35.92
N THR A 216 25.49 -11.97 36.25
CA THR A 216 26.79 -11.28 36.35
C THR A 216 27.46 -11.03 35.00
N ALA A 217 26.97 -11.66 33.94
CA ALA A 217 27.37 -11.42 32.56
C ALA A 217 26.40 -10.49 31.81
N ALA A 218 25.26 -10.15 32.42
CA ALA A 218 24.24 -9.34 31.80
C ALA A 218 24.61 -7.85 31.77
N ASP A 219 24.32 -7.20 30.65
CA ASP A 219 24.58 -5.78 30.41
C ASP A 219 23.29 -4.96 30.45
N PRO A 220 23.33 -3.70 30.89
CA PRO A 220 22.13 -2.89 31.06
C PRO A 220 21.44 -2.58 29.72
N ILE A 221 20.11 -2.54 29.74
CA ILE A 221 19.29 -2.01 28.65
C ILE A 221 19.01 -0.54 28.96
N VAL A 222 19.52 0.34 28.11
CA VAL A 222 19.49 1.80 28.31
C VAL A 222 18.51 2.45 27.35
N GLY A 223 17.71 3.39 27.85
CA GLY A 223 16.79 4.20 27.02
C GLY A 223 15.31 3.98 27.30
N LEU A 224 14.96 3.06 28.20
CA LEU A 224 13.58 2.78 28.60
C LEU A 224 13.26 3.41 29.97
N ALA A 225 12.12 4.09 30.06
CA ALA A 225 11.60 4.61 31.32
C ALA A 225 10.35 3.86 31.80
N GLN A 226 9.55 3.39 30.85
CA GLN A 226 8.29 2.70 31.07
C GLN A 226 7.98 1.83 29.84
N ILE A 227 7.30 0.70 30.05
CA ILE A 227 6.70 -0.10 28.98
C ILE A 227 5.24 -0.35 29.37
N ASP A 228 4.31 0.25 28.65
CA ASP A 228 2.87 0.16 28.91
C ASP A 228 2.29 -1.21 28.55
N PRO A 229 1.15 -1.63 29.14
CA PRO A 229 0.45 -2.85 28.74
C PRO A 229 0.18 -2.89 27.23
N GLY A 230 0.65 -3.93 26.57
CA GLY A 230 0.55 -4.13 25.13
C GLY A 230 1.57 -3.35 24.29
N GLU A 231 2.46 -2.57 24.91
CA GLU A 231 3.54 -1.89 24.20
C GLU A 231 4.69 -2.86 23.88
N SER A 232 5.18 -2.76 22.65
CA SER A 232 6.40 -3.41 22.19
C SER A 232 7.52 -2.38 22.08
N VAL A 233 8.71 -2.71 22.59
CA VAL A 233 9.91 -1.89 22.53
C VAL A 233 11.05 -2.66 21.89
N LEU A 234 11.93 -1.94 21.21
CA LEU A 234 13.08 -2.51 20.52
C LEU A 234 14.35 -2.31 21.31
N VAL A 235 15.20 -3.33 21.36
CA VAL A 235 16.53 -3.26 21.96
C VAL A 235 17.54 -3.59 20.88
N VAL A 236 18.37 -2.60 20.50
CA VAL A 236 19.46 -2.75 19.54
C VAL A 236 20.75 -3.06 20.30
N LEU A 237 21.44 -4.13 19.93
CA LEU A 237 22.70 -4.57 20.55
C LEU A 237 23.87 -3.76 19.99
N GLY A 238 24.20 -2.67 20.67
CA GLY A 238 25.16 -1.68 20.23
C GLY A 238 24.99 -0.35 20.97
N ASP A 239 25.34 0.75 20.30
CA ASP A 239 25.20 2.10 20.83
C ASP A 239 24.14 2.93 20.09
N GLY A 240 24.04 4.21 20.44
CA GLY A 240 23.06 5.12 19.81
C GLY A 240 23.27 5.35 18.31
N ALA A 241 24.46 5.10 17.77
CA ALA A 241 24.70 5.12 16.32
C ALA A 241 24.11 3.88 15.65
N ASP A 242 24.24 2.71 16.28
CA ASP A 242 23.64 1.46 15.78
C ASP A 242 22.11 1.55 15.80
N ALA A 243 21.51 2.11 16.85
CA ALA A 243 20.08 2.37 16.91
C ALA A 243 19.59 3.35 15.81
N ALA A 244 20.42 4.34 15.44
CA ALA A 244 20.12 5.27 14.35
C ALA A 244 20.21 4.60 12.98
N GLU A 245 21.20 3.72 12.77
CA GLU A 245 21.32 2.91 11.55
C GLU A 245 20.13 1.95 11.40
N PHE A 246 19.78 1.24 12.46
CA PHE A 246 18.57 0.42 12.55
C PHE A 246 17.32 1.22 12.13
N SER A 247 17.11 2.39 12.75
CA SER A 247 15.93 3.22 12.45
C SER A 247 15.90 3.67 10.98
N ALA A 248 17.05 4.04 10.42
CA ALA A 248 17.16 4.46 9.02
C ALA A 248 16.92 3.31 8.03
N LEU A 249 17.28 2.07 8.41
CA LEU A 249 17.06 0.88 7.61
C LEU A 249 15.56 0.49 7.56
N TRP A 250 14.87 0.54 8.70
CA TRP A 250 13.50 0.02 8.84
C TRP A 250 12.41 1.06 8.58
N SER A 251 12.58 2.32 8.98
CA SER A 251 11.54 3.36 8.81
C SER A 251 10.99 3.59 7.38
N PRO A 252 11.70 3.27 6.27
CA PRO A 252 11.11 3.33 4.94
C PRO A 252 10.05 2.26 4.66
N VAL A 253 10.00 1.18 5.45
CA VAL A 253 9.16 0.00 5.20
C VAL A 253 8.24 -0.36 6.37
N ILE A 254 8.47 0.18 7.57
CA ILE A 254 7.61 -0.02 8.76
C ILE A 254 7.56 1.25 9.61
N ASP A 255 6.38 1.57 10.13
CA ASP A 255 6.18 2.79 10.91
C ASP A 255 6.70 2.59 12.34
N LEU A 256 7.80 3.28 12.65
CA LEU A 256 8.42 3.27 13.97
C LEU A 256 8.04 4.51 14.81
N ILE A 257 7.06 5.32 14.37
CA ILE A 257 6.62 6.49 15.13
C ILE A 257 6.02 6.04 16.45
N GLY A 258 6.61 6.50 17.56
CA GLY A 258 6.15 6.18 18.91
C GLY A 258 6.74 4.88 19.47
N VAL A 259 7.44 4.08 18.67
CA VAL A 259 8.16 2.89 19.15
C VAL A 259 9.40 3.33 19.94
N GLN A 260 9.54 2.86 21.16
CA GLN A 260 10.74 3.10 21.96
C GLN A 260 11.89 2.20 21.47
N ILE A 261 13.04 2.80 21.17
CA ILE A 261 14.25 2.09 20.74
C ILE A 261 15.34 2.33 21.80
N ALA A 262 15.68 1.26 22.50
CA ALA A 262 16.72 1.18 23.51
C ALA A 262 17.97 0.50 22.97
N THR A 263 19.04 0.56 23.75
CA THR A 263 20.34 -0.04 23.39
C THR A 263 20.90 -0.85 24.54
N SER A 264 21.65 -1.91 24.24
CA SER A 264 22.50 -2.61 25.20
C SER A 264 23.88 -2.84 24.58
N ASP A 265 24.95 -2.64 25.32
CA ASP A 265 26.33 -2.91 24.87
C ASP A 265 26.78 -4.35 25.12
N GLY A 266 25.83 -5.23 25.46
CA GLY A 266 26.04 -6.66 25.59
C GLY A 266 26.45 -7.35 24.30
N SER A 267 26.85 -8.61 24.43
CA SER A 267 27.29 -9.41 23.29
C SER A 267 26.20 -9.56 22.24
N GLY A 268 26.58 -9.48 20.96
CA GLY A 268 25.67 -9.69 19.83
C GLY A 268 25.20 -11.15 19.72
N LEU A 269 24.24 -11.39 18.84
CA LEU A 269 23.58 -12.67 18.66
C LEU A 269 24.22 -13.46 17.51
N GLY A 270 24.70 -14.66 17.80
CA GLY A 270 25.22 -15.61 16.84
C GLY A 270 24.14 -16.29 16.01
N GLN A 271 24.52 -16.95 14.92
CA GLN A 271 23.55 -17.64 14.04
C GLN A 271 22.95 -18.93 14.63
N GLY A 272 23.12 -19.21 15.92
CA GLY A 272 22.62 -20.41 16.56
C GLY A 272 23.35 -20.72 17.86
N GLY A 273 22.62 -21.32 18.81
CA GLY A 273 23.12 -21.64 20.15
C GLY A 273 22.79 -20.58 21.21
N ASP A 274 22.47 -19.37 20.77
CA ASP A 274 22.22 -18.22 21.65
C ASP A 274 20.74 -18.08 22.02
N ALA A 275 20.49 -17.30 23.07
CA ALA A 275 19.16 -16.96 23.58
C ALA A 275 19.15 -15.54 24.15
N VAL A 276 18.09 -14.79 23.90
CA VAL A 276 17.86 -13.50 24.54
C VAL A 276 17.31 -13.75 25.94
N THR A 277 18.06 -13.39 26.98
CA THR A 277 17.60 -13.46 28.38
C THR A 277 17.46 -12.06 28.96
N VAL A 278 16.26 -11.71 29.41
CA VAL A 278 15.96 -10.41 30.01
C VAL A 278 15.84 -10.55 31.53
N PHE A 279 16.61 -9.77 32.26
CA PHE A 279 16.59 -9.71 33.71
C PHE A 279 15.97 -8.42 34.22
N LEU A 280 15.32 -8.49 35.37
CA LEU A 280 14.95 -7.34 36.20
C LEU A 280 15.90 -7.24 37.40
N GLU A 281 16.47 -6.06 37.59
CA GLU A 281 17.26 -5.75 38.78
C GLU A 281 16.42 -5.84 40.06
N GLN A 282 16.95 -6.50 41.09
CA GLN A 282 16.42 -6.42 42.45
C GLN A 282 17.36 -5.59 43.33
N GLY A 283 17.03 -4.31 43.56
CA GLY A 283 17.90 -3.47 44.38
C GLY A 283 17.68 -1.98 44.25
N THR A 284 18.79 -1.23 44.27
CA THR A 284 18.78 0.23 44.13
C THR A 284 19.09 0.57 42.69
N ALA A 285 18.12 1.17 41.98
CA ALA A 285 18.25 1.56 40.58
C ALA A 285 19.53 2.35 40.26
N GLY A 286 20.04 2.16 39.04
CA GLY A 286 21.20 2.87 38.49
C GLY A 286 22.53 2.15 38.70
N ASP A 287 22.53 0.84 38.90
CA ASP A 287 23.77 0.05 38.89
C ASP A 287 24.22 -0.22 37.45
N ALA A 288 25.54 -0.18 37.24
CA ALA A 288 26.12 -0.54 35.94
C ALA A 288 26.31 -2.05 35.79
N VAL A 289 26.14 -2.82 36.88
CA VAL A 289 26.30 -4.27 36.91
C VAL A 289 25.14 -4.87 37.69
N LEU A 290 24.55 -5.94 37.18
CA LEU A 290 23.47 -6.63 37.87
C LEU A 290 24.01 -7.49 39.02
N ASP A 291 23.99 -6.92 40.23
CA ASP A 291 24.43 -7.61 41.46
C ASP A 291 23.46 -8.73 41.91
N SER A 292 22.16 -8.58 41.62
CA SER A 292 21.10 -9.55 41.91
C SER A 292 19.88 -9.26 41.04
N GLY A 293 19.47 -10.21 40.20
CA GLY A 293 18.30 -10.07 39.33
C GLY A 293 17.44 -11.32 39.24
N VAL A 294 16.23 -11.14 38.70
CA VAL A 294 15.36 -12.26 38.30
C VAL A 294 15.19 -12.25 36.79
N ILE A 295 15.21 -13.43 36.18
CA ILE A 295 14.86 -13.59 34.77
C ILE A 295 13.37 -13.30 34.64
N LEU A 296 13.03 -12.32 33.80
CA LEU A 296 11.65 -12.08 33.37
C LEU A 296 11.29 -13.06 32.27
N ASP A 297 12.13 -13.15 31.23
CA ASP A 297 11.94 -14.07 30.13
C ASP A 297 13.28 -14.50 29.50
N SER A 298 13.26 -15.64 28.81
CA SER A 298 14.39 -16.15 28.04
C SER A 298 13.90 -16.88 26.80
N ALA A 299 14.30 -16.40 25.63
CA ALA A 299 13.86 -16.91 24.33
C ALA A 299 15.06 -17.29 23.45
N ALA A 300 15.07 -18.54 23.00
CA ALA A 300 16.04 -19.06 22.04
C ALA A 300 15.41 -19.17 20.64
N TYR A 301 16.25 -19.18 19.61
CA TYR A 301 15.85 -19.35 18.21
C TYR A 301 16.62 -20.51 17.56
N PRO A 302 16.07 -21.15 16.51
CA PRO A 302 16.80 -22.14 15.72
C PRO A 302 18.01 -21.54 15.01
N ASP A 303 18.90 -22.39 14.49
CA ASP A 303 20.03 -21.93 13.67
C ASP A 303 19.54 -21.06 12.48
N ALA A 304 20.07 -19.85 12.39
CA ALA A 304 19.69 -18.80 11.45
C ALA A 304 20.63 -18.69 10.22
N ASP A 305 21.61 -19.58 10.11
CA ASP A 305 22.68 -19.61 9.10
C ASP A 305 22.21 -19.69 7.63
N ALA A 306 20.94 -20.05 7.40
CA ALA A 306 20.34 -20.17 6.07
C ALA A 306 19.10 -19.28 5.87
N THR A 307 18.86 -18.31 6.76
CA THR A 307 17.64 -17.50 6.75
C THR A 307 17.79 -16.23 5.91
N GLY A 308 19.01 -15.77 5.64
CA GLY A 308 19.25 -14.60 4.79
C GLY A 308 18.72 -13.29 5.38
N GLY A 309 18.69 -13.18 6.72
CA GLY A 309 18.27 -11.95 7.42
C GLY A 309 16.82 -11.95 7.90
N GLN A 310 16.19 -13.10 8.07
CA GLN A 310 14.87 -13.19 8.69
C GLN A 310 15.00 -13.13 10.21
N SER A 311 14.19 -12.31 10.86
CA SER A 311 14.00 -12.38 12.31
C SER A 311 13.23 -13.66 12.67
N TYR A 312 13.31 -14.07 13.93
CA TYR A 312 12.53 -15.14 14.51
C TYR A 312 11.40 -14.57 15.35
N ASP A 313 10.16 -14.79 14.92
CA ASP A 313 8.95 -14.50 15.69
C ASP A 313 8.81 -15.60 16.75
N VAL A 314 9.04 -15.22 18.00
CA VAL A 314 9.06 -16.13 19.16
C VAL A 314 7.66 -16.70 19.40
N LEU A 315 6.61 -15.90 19.19
CA LEU A 315 5.22 -16.29 19.44
C LEU A 315 4.70 -17.24 18.36
N ALA A 316 5.07 -17.01 17.10
CA ALA A 316 4.75 -17.90 15.99
C ALA A 316 5.67 -19.14 15.92
N ALA A 317 6.79 -19.12 16.65
CA ALA A 317 7.84 -20.13 16.61
C ALA A 317 8.35 -20.39 15.18
N ALA A 318 8.57 -19.32 14.41
CA ALA A 318 8.96 -19.36 13.02
C ALA A 318 9.81 -18.15 12.61
N PHE A 319 10.66 -18.32 11.60
CA PHE A 319 11.32 -17.19 10.96
C PHE A 319 10.33 -16.37 10.13
N SER A 320 10.45 -15.07 10.23
CA SER A 320 9.59 -14.06 9.61
C SER A 320 9.67 -14.11 8.09
N VAL A 321 8.54 -13.96 7.42
CA VAL A 321 8.43 -13.97 5.96
C VAL A 321 7.67 -12.72 5.52
N ALA A 322 8.30 -11.89 4.69
CA ALA A 322 7.69 -10.66 4.20
C ALA A 322 6.30 -10.89 3.59
N GLY A 323 5.33 -10.07 4.01
CA GLY A 323 3.92 -10.19 3.63
C GLY A 323 3.07 -11.11 4.52
N SER A 324 3.63 -11.65 5.61
CA SER A 324 2.89 -12.43 6.62
C SER A 324 3.03 -11.78 7.99
N ASN A 325 2.00 -11.84 8.84
CA ASN A 325 2.03 -11.36 10.24
C ASN A 325 2.63 -9.94 10.46
N GLY A 326 2.43 -9.02 9.52
CA GLY A 326 3.02 -7.67 9.62
C GLY A 326 4.52 -7.60 9.28
N THR A 327 5.17 -8.71 8.97
CA THR A 327 6.56 -8.74 8.51
C THR A 327 6.74 -8.00 7.20
N VAL A 328 7.74 -7.14 7.15
CA VAL A 328 8.20 -6.43 5.94
C VAL A 328 9.62 -6.83 5.56
N ALA A 329 10.03 -6.52 4.33
CA ALA A 329 11.42 -6.63 3.89
C ALA A 329 12.01 -5.22 3.70
N THR A 330 13.25 -5.01 4.13
CA THR A 330 13.96 -3.74 3.90
C THR A 330 14.19 -3.49 2.40
N LEU A 331 14.21 -2.21 1.99
CA LEU A 331 14.53 -1.83 0.61
C LEU A 331 16.02 -2.05 0.30
N THR A 332 16.88 -1.88 1.30
CA THR A 332 18.31 -2.16 1.21
C THR A 332 18.54 -3.66 1.30
N VAL A 333 19.48 -4.16 0.49
CA VAL A 333 19.95 -5.54 0.50
C VAL A 333 21.43 -5.62 0.83
N ASN A 334 21.86 -6.74 1.42
CA ASN A 334 23.27 -7.00 1.75
C ASN A 334 24.11 -7.34 0.50
N ASP A 335 25.38 -7.69 0.72
CA ASP A 335 26.33 -8.07 -0.33
C ASP A 335 26.02 -9.40 -1.06
N GLU A 336 25.09 -10.18 -0.53
CA GLU A 336 24.51 -11.38 -1.17
C GLU A 336 23.13 -11.09 -1.80
N GLY A 337 22.68 -9.84 -1.80
CA GLY A 337 21.40 -9.41 -2.40
C GLY A 337 20.17 -9.78 -1.56
N GLN A 338 20.34 -9.98 -0.24
CA GLN A 338 19.28 -10.35 0.69
C GLN A 338 18.83 -9.15 1.53
N ALA A 339 17.51 -8.97 1.67
CA ALA A 339 16.92 -7.96 2.56
C ALA A 339 16.79 -8.50 3.99
N ALA A 340 16.84 -7.62 5.00
CA ALA A 340 16.39 -7.98 6.33
C ALA A 340 14.85 -8.09 6.33
N GLN A 341 14.33 -9.07 7.06
CA GLN A 341 12.89 -9.34 7.15
C GLN A 341 12.47 -9.46 8.61
N GLY A 342 11.45 -8.69 9.00
CA GLY A 342 10.96 -8.64 10.38
C GLY A 342 9.78 -7.68 10.55
N SER A 343 9.26 -7.61 11.75
CA SER A 343 8.14 -6.74 12.16
C SER A 343 8.51 -5.87 13.37
N PRO A 344 9.66 -5.18 13.35
CA PRO A 344 10.15 -4.49 14.55
C PRO A 344 9.16 -3.45 15.08
N GLY A 345 8.88 -3.51 16.39
CA GLY A 345 7.98 -2.61 17.09
C GLY A 345 6.50 -2.92 16.84
N ASN A 346 6.19 -4.01 16.12
CA ASN A 346 4.86 -4.31 15.59
C ASN A 346 4.22 -3.13 14.86
N GLY A 347 5.05 -2.29 14.22
CA GLY A 347 4.60 -1.13 13.47
C GLY A 347 3.81 -1.51 12.22
N ASP A 348 2.94 -0.62 11.77
CA ASP A 348 2.22 -0.82 10.51
C ASP A 348 3.21 -0.78 9.34
N ALA A 349 3.05 -1.69 8.38
CA ALA A 349 3.85 -1.68 7.16
C ALA A 349 3.68 -0.35 6.41
N VAL A 350 4.78 0.34 6.17
CA VAL A 350 4.81 1.53 5.32
C VAL A 350 4.84 1.04 3.89
N VAL A 351 3.77 1.30 3.14
CA VAL A 351 3.80 1.14 1.69
C VAL A 351 4.79 2.18 1.18
N PRO A 352 5.94 1.79 0.59
CA PRO A 352 6.90 2.76 0.10
C PRO A 352 6.18 3.71 -0.84
N ALA A 353 6.24 5.00 -0.57
CA ALA A 353 5.80 5.98 -1.55
C ALA A 353 6.66 5.76 -2.80
N VAL A 354 6.05 5.26 -3.88
CA VAL A 354 6.67 5.31 -5.20
C VAL A 354 7.06 6.77 -5.40
N ALA A 355 8.35 7.06 -5.59
CA ALA A 355 8.78 8.42 -5.89
C ALA A 355 7.90 8.94 -7.05
N ASP A 356 7.33 10.13 -6.89
CA ASP A 356 6.39 10.67 -7.88
C ASP A 356 7.06 10.69 -9.27
N PHE A 357 6.62 9.82 -10.17
CA PHE A 357 7.07 9.85 -11.56
C PHE A 357 6.35 10.98 -12.29
N THR A 358 7.08 12.03 -12.63
CA THR A 358 6.57 13.13 -13.45
C THR A 358 6.96 12.88 -14.90
N LEU A 359 5.96 12.66 -15.77
CA LEU A 359 6.12 12.50 -17.21
C LEU A 359 6.00 13.85 -17.93
N GLU A 360 6.95 14.19 -18.79
CA GLU A 360 6.78 15.24 -19.80
C GLU A 360 6.31 14.60 -21.12
N LEU A 361 5.01 14.68 -21.41
CA LEU A 361 4.47 14.21 -22.68
C LEU A 361 4.38 15.37 -23.67
N LEU A 362 5.28 15.38 -24.66
CA LEU A 362 5.25 16.28 -25.80
C LEU A 362 4.52 15.60 -26.95
N HIS A 363 3.38 16.15 -27.38
CA HIS A 363 2.62 15.54 -28.47
C HIS A 363 2.08 16.56 -29.47
N VAL A 364 1.91 16.10 -30.71
CA VAL A 364 1.27 16.85 -31.81
C VAL A 364 0.32 15.94 -32.58
N ALA A 365 -0.51 16.53 -33.44
CA ALA A 365 -1.38 15.85 -34.40
C ALA A 365 -1.56 16.77 -35.62
N ASP A 366 -2.04 16.21 -36.73
CA ASP A 366 -2.54 16.98 -37.88
C ASP A 366 -1.52 18.00 -38.41
N GLN A 367 -0.27 17.55 -38.58
CA GLN A 367 0.80 18.44 -39.02
C GLN A 367 0.60 18.87 -40.47
N GLU A 368 0.02 18.01 -41.30
CA GLU A 368 -0.67 18.33 -42.57
C GLU A 368 0.03 19.44 -43.39
N ALA A 369 1.33 19.27 -43.66
CA ALA A 369 2.19 20.36 -44.10
C ALA A 369 1.57 21.20 -45.25
N SER A 370 1.49 22.51 -45.04
CA SER A 370 1.05 23.48 -46.04
C SER A 370 2.25 24.26 -46.60
N THR A 371 2.01 25.23 -47.50
CA THR A 371 3.10 26.13 -47.96
C THR A 371 3.77 26.91 -46.81
N GLY A 372 3.10 27.07 -45.66
CA GLY A 372 3.64 27.70 -44.46
C GLY A 372 4.69 26.85 -43.74
N ALA A 373 4.72 25.52 -43.97
CA ALA A 373 5.59 24.59 -43.26
C ALA A 373 7.09 24.92 -43.38
N ILE A 374 7.50 25.58 -44.47
CA ILE A 374 8.88 26.07 -44.66
C ILE A 374 9.31 27.04 -43.55
N THR A 375 8.36 27.80 -42.99
CA THR A 375 8.58 28.71 -41.86
C THR A 375 8.20 28.04 -40.54
N ASP A 376 7.09 27.30 -40.52
CA ASP A 376 6.51 26.78 -39.29
C ASP A 376 7.29 25.58 -38.73
N ALA A 377 7.80 24.67 -39.57
CA ALA A 377 8.55 23.50 -39.10
C ALA A 377 9.86 23.87 -38.36
N PRO A 378 10.69 24.82 -38.84
CA PRO A 378 11.84 25.29 -38.06
C PRO A 378 11.44 25.96 -36.74
N ASN A 379 10.35 26.74 -36.72
CA ASN A 379 9.87 27.38 -35.49
C ASN A 379 9.33 26.35 -34.49
N PHE A 380 8.60 25.34 -34.99
CA PHE A 380 8.10 24.23 -34.20
C PHE A 380 9.26 23.41 -33.61
N SER A 381 10.27 23.08 -34.42
CA SER A 381 11.51 22.43 -33.95
C SER A 381 12.20 23.24 -32.84
N ALA A 382 12.27 24.56 -32.97
CA ALA A 382 12.86 25.42 -31.94
C ALA A 382 12.07 25.37 -30.61
N VAL A 383 10.73 25.34 -30.67
CA VAL A 383 9.88 25.21 -29.48
C VAL A 383 10.03 23.82 -28.87
N LEU A 384 9.96 22.76 -29.68
CA LEU A 384 10.10 21.37 -29.23
C LEU A 384 11.45 21.14 -28.53
N ASN A 385 12.54 21.65 -29.11
CA ASN A 385 13.87 21.56 -28.52
C ASN A 385 14.02 22.41 -27.25
N ALA A 386 13.28 23.52 -27.13
CA ALA A 386 13.27 24.32 -25.91
C ALA A 386 12.51 23.63 -24.77
N LEU A 387 11.42 22.91 -25.09
CA LEU A 387 10.66 22.11 -24.12
C LEU A 387 11.49 20.91 -23.64
N ARG A 388 12.07 20.12 -24.57
CA ARG A 388 12.98 19.01 -24.23
C ARG A 388 14.19 19.41 -23.37
N ALA A 389 14.63 20.66 -23.46
CA ALA A 389 15.76 21.18 -22.71
C ALA A 389 15.33 21.92 -21.42
N GLN A 390 14.03 21.95 -21.13
CA GLN A 390 13.52 22.45 -19.87
C GLN A 390 13.93 21.50 -18.74
N ASP A 391 14.00 22.04 -17.53
CA ASP A 391 14.17 21.30 -16.28
C ASP A 391 12.87 21.50 -15.49
N LEU A 392 11.93 20.57 -15.64
CA LEU A 392 10.62 20.56 -14.98
C LEU A 392 10.76 20.16 -13.52
N GLY A 393 11.27 21.09 -12.73
CA GLY A 393 11.50 20.87 -11.30
C GLY A 393 12.53 21.83 -10.75
N ASN A 394 13.41 22.32 -11.62
CA ASN A 394 14.63 23.04 -11.28
C ASN A 394 15.53 22.22 -10.34
N ASP A 395 15.59 20.91 -10.56
CA ASP A 395 16.37 19.97 -9.74
C ASP A 395 17.70 19.55 -10.41
N GLY A 396 17.92 19.96 -11.66
CA GLY A 396 19.11 19.64 -12.44
C GLY A 396 19.14 18.20 -12.96
N ILE A 397 18.03 17.48 -12.91
CA ILE A 397 17.83 16.14 -13.47
C ILE A 397 17.17 16.28 -14.85
N GLU A 398 17.48 15.37 -15.78
CA GLU A 398 16.83 15.34 -17.09
C GLU A 398 15.38 14.88 -16.93
N ASP A 399 14.45 15.61 -17.54
CA ASP A 399 13.03 15.30 -17.48
C ASP A 399 12.72 13.94 -18.13
N ASN A 400 11.68 13.28 -17.63
CA ASN A 400 11.17 12.04 -18.23
C ASN A 400 10.37 12.40 -19.49
N THR A 401 11.04 12.76 -20.58
CA THR A 401 10.38 13.30 -21.78
C THR A 401 10.05 12.22 -22.81
N LEU A 402 8.80 12.26 -23.30
CA LEU A 402 8.30 11.39 -24.35
C LEU A 402 7.67 12.24 -25.47
N THR A 403 8.10 12.06 -26.72
CA THR A 403 7.65 12.84 -27.89
C THR A 403 6.91 11.99 -28.93
N LEU A 404 5.61 12.21 -29.09
CA LEU A 404 4.72 11.43 -29.99
C LEU A 404 3.96 12.29 -30.99
N SER A 405 3.51 11.68 -32.09
CA SER A 405 2.56 12.30 -33.02
C SER A 405 1.32 11.44 -33.23
N SER A 406 0.14 12.04 -33.21
CA SER A 406 -1.14 11.34 -33.37
C SER A 406 -1.56 11.23 -34.84
N GLY A 407 -0.63 11.23 -35.79
CA GLY A 407 -0.91 10.99 -37.22
C GLY A 407 -1.26 12.24 -38.03
N ASP A 408 -1.61 12.00 -39.30
CA ASP A 408 -1.75 13.01 -40.35
C ASP A 408 -0.45 13.86 -40.48
N ALA A 409 0.66 13.14 -40.63
CA ALA A 409 2.00 13.66 -40.82
C ALA A 409 2.16 14.36 -42.19
N PHE A 410 1.34 13.96 -43.17
CA PHE A 410 1.23 14.61 -44.48
C PHE A 410 -0.22 14.59 -44.99
N ILE A 411 -0.52 15.49 -45.91
CA ILE A 411 -1.84 15.60 -46.55
C ILE A 411 -1.69 15.91 -48.05
N PRO A 412 -2.65 15.53 -48.92
CA PRO A 412 -2.67 16.03 -50.28
C PRO A 412 -2.67 17.56 -50.33
N GLY A 413 -1.67 18.12 -51.00
CA GLY A 413 -1.53 19.56 -51.07
C GLY A 413 -0.37 20.03 -51.93
N VAL A 414 -0.20 21.36 -51.94
CA VAL A 414 0.89 22.01 -52.68
C VAL A 414 2.25 21.60 -52.14
N PHE A 415 2.38 21.45 -50.80
CA PHE A 415 3.63 21.02 -50.18
C PHE A 415 4.01 19.60 -50.58
N TYR A 416 3.09 18.64 -50.36
CA TYR A 416 3.24 17.25 -50.81
C TYR A 416 3.60 17.15 -52.30
N SER A 417 2.89 17.89 -53.16
CA SER A 417 3.16 17.90 -54.61
C SER A 417 4.52 18.51 -54.95
N ALA A 418 4.97 19.52 -54.21
CA ALA A 418 6.29 20.12 -54.39
C ALA A 418 7.42 19.18 -53.96
N SER A 419 7.16 18.27 -53.01
CA SER A 419 8.12 17.22 -52.63
C SER A 419 8.55 16.37 -53.82
N VAL A 420 7.65 16.08 -54.78
CA VAL A 420 8.02 15.35 -56.01
C VAL A 420 9.12 16.10 -56.78
N ALA A 421 8.97 17.40 -56.94
CA ALA A 421 9.91 18.21 -57.71
C ALA A 421 11.25 18.41 -56.98
N ALA A 422 11.26 18.41 -55.65
CA ALA A 422 12.44 18.63 -54.82
C ALA A 422 13.18 17.33 -54.47
N PHE A 423 12.44 16.27 -54.14
CA PHE A 423 12.94 15.02 -53.55
C PHE A 423 12.58 13.76 -54.36
N GLY A 424 11.87 13.89 -55.48
CA GLY A 424 11.60 12.78 -56.41
C GLY A 424 10.28 12.05 -56.17
N ALA A 425 9.71 12.13 -54.96
CA ALA A 425 8.39 11.58 -54.63
C ALA A 425 7.62 12.49 -53.67
N GLY A 426 6.29 12.37 -53.68
CA GLY A 426 5.42 13.10 -52.76
C GLY A 426 5.55 12.55 -51.34
N GLY A 427 5.49 13.41 -50.32
CA GLY A 427 5.58 12.99 -48.92
C GLY A 427 7.01 12.79 -48.38
N VAL A 428 8.03 12.71 -49.24
CA VAL A 428 9.43 12.56 -48.80
C VAL A 428 9.87 13.74 -47.93
N ALA A 429 9.52 14.97 -48.32
CA ALA A 429 9.79 16.16 -47.51
C ALA A 429 9.15 16.09 -46.13
N ASP A 430 7.90 15.61 -46.07
CA ASP A 430 7.12 15.47 -44.84
C ASP A 430 7.78 14.47 -43.89
N ILE A 431 8.14 13.27 -44.38
CA ILE A 431 8.83 12.24 -43.57
C ILE A 431 10.20 12.73 -43.08
N LEU A 432 10.98 13.42 -43.93
CA LEU A 432 12.25 14.01 -43.51
C LEU A 432 12.06 15.03 -42.38
N ILE A 433 10.99 15.84 -42.44
CA ILE A 433 10.66 16.76 -41.34
C ILE A 433 10.31 15.98 -40.07
N GLN A 434 9.51 14.91 -40.14
CA GLN A 434 9.17 14.10 -38.97
C GLN A 434 10.41 13.46 -38.33
N ASN A 435 11.33 12.94 -39.15
CA ASN A 435 12.59 12.37 -38.69
C ASN A 435 13.45 13.42 -37.97
N GLU A 436 13.56 14.63 -38.53
CA GLU A 436 14.32 15.74 -37.92
C GLU A 436 13.66 16.31 -36.65
N LEU A 437 12.34 16.18 -36.51
CA LEU A 437 11.63 16.53 -35.28
C LEU A 437 11.85 15.47 -34.18
N GLY A 438 12.29 14.26 -34.55
CA GLY A 438 12.63 13.20 -33.61
C GLY A 438 11.41 12.67 -32.86
N PHE A 439 10.32 12.38 -33.56
CA PHE A 439 9.19 11.65 -32.97
C PHE A 439 9.59 10.21 -32.70
N GLN A 440 9.24 9.69 -31.53
CA GLN A 440 9.57 8.32 -31.12
C GLN A 440 8.61 7.29 -31.71
N ALA A 441 7.35 7.67 -31.91
CA ALA A 441 6.35 6.88 -32.62
C ALA A 441 5.25 7.81 -33.14
N ILE A 442 4.60 7.39 -34.23
CA ILE A 442 3.48 8.13 -34.85
C ILE A 442 2.30 7.19 -35.02
N ALA A 443 1.10 7.57 -34.58
CA ALA A 443 -0.10 6.81 -34.92
C ALA A 443 -0.50 7.05 -36.38
N PHE A 444 -1.11 6.05 -37.03
CA PHE A 444 -1.72 6.30 -38.33
C PHE A 444 -2.94 7.21 -38.21
N GLY A 445 -2.95 8.30 -38.96
CA GLY A 445 -4.14 9.06 -39.31
C GLY A 445 -4.75 8.59 -40.63
N ASN A 446 -5.74 9.32 -41.11
CA ASN A 446 -6.41 8.98 -42.38
C ASN A 446 -5.65 9.47 -43.60
N HIS A 447 -4.98 10.62 -43.52
CA HIS A 447 -4.31 11.23 -44.67
C HIS A 447 -3.05 10.47 -45.08
N GLU A 448 -2.49 9.62 -44.21
CA GLU A 448 -1.46 8.65 -44.60
C GLU A 448 -1.91 7.74 -45.77
N PHE A 449 -3.20 7.47 -45.90
CA PHE A 449 -3.75 6.54 -46.89
C PHE A 449 -4.28 7.21 -48.16
N ASP A 450 -4.21 8.54 -48.28
CA ASP A 450 -4.87 9.26 -49.38
C ASP A 450 -4.33 8.92 -50.77
N PHE A 451 -3.06 8.51 -50.83
CA PHE A 451 -2.38 8.10 -52.07
C PHE A 451 -2.23 6.57 -52.20
N GLY A 452 -2.91 5.80 -51.34
CA GLY A 452 -2.89 4.35 -51.33
C GLY A 452 -1.67 3.72 -50.66
N THR A 453 -1.77 2.42 -50.36
CA THR A 453 -0.80 1.67 -49.55
C THR A 453 0.57 1.50 -50.21
N GLU A 454 0.67 1.50 -51.54
CA GLU A 454 1.96 1.46 -52.24
C GLU A 454 2.79 2.73 -51.98
N SER A 455 2.16 3.90 -52.06
CA SER A 455 2.85 5.18 -51.81
C SER A 455 3.25 5.32 -50.33
N LEU A 456 2.35 4.90 -49.44
CA LEU A 456 2.59 4.91 -48.00
C LEU A 456 3.73 3.97 -47.61
N ALA A 457 3.69 2.71 -48.08
CA ALA A 457 4.73 1.73 -47.81
C ALA A 457 6.12 2.24 -48.27
N GLY A 458 6.19 2.84 -49.46
CA GLY A 458 7.44 3.43 -49.96
C GLY A 458 7.98 4.58 -49.11
N LEU A 459 7.10 5.35 -48.48
CA LEU A 459 7.51 6.42 -47.55
C LEU A 459 8.00 5.86 -46.22
N ILE A 460 7.39 4.77 -45.74
CA ILE A 460 7.77 4.11 -44.50
C ILE A 460 9.10 3.38 -44.68
N ASP A 461 9.26 2.57 -45.73
CA ASP A 461 10.44 1.70 -45.93
C ASP A 461 11.61 2.35 -46.69
N GLY A 462 11.43 3.60 -47.13
CA GLY A 462 12.43 4.35 -47.87
C GLY A 462 12.46 4.07 -49.37
N SER A 463 11.67 3.13 -49.89
CA SER A 463 11.69 2.76 -51.31
C SER A 463 10.99 3.77 -52.24
N ALA A 464 10.34 4.80 -51.69
CA ALA A 464 9.70 5.88 -52.47
C ALA A 464 10.69 6.60 -53.40
N VAL A 465 11.95 6.72 -52.98
CA VAL A 465 13.05 7.27 -53.79
C VAL A 465 14.36 6.62 -53.38
N GLY A 466 15.29 6.42 -54.32
CA GLY A 466 16.64 5.96 -53.98
C GLY A 466 17.50 7.09 -53.39
N LEU A 467 18.21 7.81 -54.26
CA LEU A 467 19.05 8.92 -53.84
C LEU A 467 18.33 10.27 -53.98
N LEU A 468 18.55 11.14 -53.00
CA LEU A 468 18.18 12.56 -53.02
C LEU A 468 19.17 13.35 -53.89
N ASP A 469 19.26 13.01 -55.18
CA ASP A 469 20.23 13.56 -56.15
C ASP A 469 19.56 14.52 -57.14
N ASN A 470 18.77 15.46 -56.62
CA ASN A 470 18.09 16.48 -57.41
C ASN A 470 18.96 17.75 -57.50
N PRO A 471 19.11 18.40 -58.67
CA PRO A 471 19.80 19.68 -58.78
C PRO A 471 19.29 20.78 -57.84
N ALA A 472 18.05 20.71 -57.37
CA ALA A 472 17.48 21.60 -56.37
C ALA A 472 18.14 21.46 -54.99
N LEU A 473 18.78 20.33 -54.69
CA LEU A 473 19.46 20.02 -53.43
C LEU A 473 20.97 20.31 -53.48
N ALA A 474 21.50 20.79 -54.62
CA ALA A 474 22.92 21.02 -54.79
C ALA A 474 23.50 21.94 -53.70
N GLY A 475 24.53 21.47 -52.99
CA GLY A 475 25.18 22.17 -51.89
C GLY A 475 24.46 22.10 -50.55
N THR A 476 23.38 21.32 -50.42
CA THR A 476 22.71 21.03 -49.15
C THR A 476 23.27 19.76 -48.50
N ALA A 477 22.98 19.53 -47.22
CA ALA A 477 23.39 18.32 -46.51
C ALA A 477 22.69 17.04 -47.04
N LEU A 478 21.62 17.19 -47.82
CA LEU A 478 20.82 16.09 -48.39
C LEU A 478 21.28 15.70 -49.80
N GLU A 479 22.21 16.44 -50.41
CA GLU A 479 22.67 16.14 -51.76
C GLU A 479 23.32 14.75 -51.83
N GLY A 480 22.71 13.84 -52.58
CA GLY A 480 23.24 12.50 -52.84
C GLY A 480 23.12 11.54 -51.64
N THR A 481 22.36 11.88 -50.61
CA THR A 481 22.03 10.95 -49.52
C THR A 481 20.91 10.00 -49.95
N GLU A 482 20.84 8.83 -49.31
CA GLU A 482 19.73 7.89 -49.49
C GLU A 482 18.53 8.33 -48.65
N PHE A 483 17.31 8.17 -49.18
CA PHE A 483 16.10 8.28 -48.37
C PHE A 483 15.86 6.95 -47.67
N THR A 484 15.94 6.93 -46.35
CA THR A 484 15.86 5.71 -45.54
C THR A 484 14.48 5.45 -44.97
N GLY A 485 13.46 6.22 -45.35
CA GLY A 485 12.10 6.07 -44.81
C GLY A 485 11.92 6.73 -43.44
N THR A 486 11.00 6.18 -42.63
CA THR A 486 10.67 6.71 -41.30
C THR A 486 11.69 6.25 -40.25
N ALA A 487 12.18 7.19 -39.43
CA ALA A 487 13.04 6.91 -38.26
C ALA A 487 12.22 6.58 -37.00
N PHE A 488 11.04 6.00 -37.21
CA PHE A 488 10.07 5.68 -36.18
C PHE A 488 9.09 4.61 -36.70
N PRO A 489 8.47 3.83 -35.81
CA PRO A 489 7.35 2.96 -36.14
C PRO A 489 6.05 3.75 -36.27
N TYR A 490 5.22 3.34 -37.23
CA TYR A 490 3.82 3.74 -37.25
C TYR A 490 2.95 2.78 -36.42
N LEU A 491 1.99 3.34 -35.67
CA LEU A 491 1.17 2.60 -34.72
C LEU A 491 -0.32 2.57 -35.11
N SER A 492 -0.91 1.37 -35.12
CA SER A 492 -2.36 1.19 -35.08
C SER A 492 -2.73 -0.24 -34.66
N THR A 493 -3.48 -0.38 -33.57
CA THR A 493 -3.93 -1.68 -33.06
C THR A 493 -5.15 -2.22 -33.80
N ASN A 494 -5.98 -1.33 -34.35
CA ASN A 494 -7.27 -1.67 -34.94
C ASN A 494 -7.27 -1.63 -36.47
N ILE A 495 -6.07 -1.75 -37.07
CA ILE A 495 -5.85 -2.02 -38.49
C ILE A 495 -4.98 -3.27 -38.60
N ASP A 496 -5.48 -4.31 -39.27
CA ASP A 496 -4.69 -5.46 -39.68
C ASP A 496 -4.10 -5.20 -41.07
N PHE A 497 -2.79 -4.95 -41.07
CA PHE A 497 -1.98 -4.66 -42.26
C PHE A 497 -1.57 -5.91 -43.04
N THR A 498 -1.71 -7.11 -42.46
CA THR A 498 -1.20 -8.36 -43.06
C THR A 498 -1.98 -8.78 -44.30
N THR A 499 -3.15 -8.18 -44.53
CA THR A 499 -4.01 -8.44 -45.68
C THR A 499 -3.67 -7.60 -46.91
N ASP A 500 -2.86 -6.53 -46.77
CA ASP A 500 -2.42 -5.67 -47.88
C ASP A 500 -1.00 -6.04 -48.35
N ALA A 501 -0.82 -6.22 -49.65
CA ALA A 501 0.45 -6.69 -50.21
C ALA A 501 1.63 -5.71 -50.04
N ASN A 502 1.36 -4.41 -49.91
CA ASN A 502 2.38 -3.38 -49.76
C ASN A 502 2.74 -3.17 -48.29
N MET A 503 1.75 -3.25 -47.39
CA MET A 503 1.94 -3.02 -45.96
C MET A 503 2.41 -4.27 -45.20
N ALA A 504 1.98 -5.47 -45.61
CA ALA A 504 2.30 -6.71 -44.91
C ALA A 504 3.80 -6.95 -44.66
N PRO A 505 4.74 -6.59 -45.56
CA PRO A 505 6.18 -6.71 -45.30
C PRO A 505 6.71 -5.82 -44.17
N LEU A 506 5.99 -4.76 -43.78
CA LEU A 506 6.41 -3.78 -42.78
C LEU A 506 5.94 -4.14 -41.36
N VAL A 507 5.10 -5.17 -41.24
CA VAL A 507 4.45 -5.53 -39.97
C VAL A 507 5.45 -6.15 -39.02
N THR A 508 5.55 -5.57 -37.83
CA THR A 508 6.25 -6.11 -36.66
C THR A 508 5.23 -6.40 -35.55
N ALA A 509 5.57 -7.33 -34.66
CA ALA A 509 4.71 -7.62 -33.51
C ALA A 509 4.59 -6.41 -32.57
N GLY A 510 3.43 -6.29 -31.91
CA GLY A 510 3.20 -5.33 -30.83
C GLY A 510 4.09 -5.57 -29.60
N GLY A 511 4.22 -4.53 -28.78
CA GLY A 511 4.88 -4.58 -27.47
C GLY A 511 6.39 -4.76 -27.50
N GLN A 512 7.03 -4.50 -28.64
CA GLN A 512 8.49 -4.49 -28.72
C GLN A 512 9.04 -3.24 -28.03
N THR A 513 10.19 -3.38 -27.37
CA THR A 513 10.94 -2.24 -26.84
C THR A 513 11.42 -1.35 -27.99
N LEU A 514 11.17 -0.05 -27.91
CA LEU A 514 11.55 0.91 -28.93
C LEU A 514 13.08 0.92 -29.10
N SER A 515 13.51 0.80 -30.35
CA SER A 515 14.90 0.89 -30.80
C SER A 515 14.93 1.14 -32.31
N ASP A 516 16.09 1.46 -32.86
CA ASP A 516 16.31 1.64 -34.31
C ASP A 516 15.87 0.42 -35.15
N ALA A 517 15.70 -0.76 -34.53
CA ALA A 517 15.16 -1.94 -35.22
C ALA A 517 13.66 -1.84 -35.56
N LEU A 518 12.96 -0.86 -34.99
CA LEU A 518 11.55 -0.56 -35.28
C LEU A 518 11.38 0.61 -36.26
N ASP A 519 12.46 1.24 -36.70
CA ASP A 519 12.42 2.16 -37.82
C ASP A 519 11.82 1.45 -39.04
N ASN A 520 11.13 2.20 -39.89
CA ASN A 520 10.50 1.65 -41.11
C ASN A 520 9.44 0.56 -40.88
N THR A 521 8.89 0.42 -39.67
CA THR A 521 7.90 -0.62 -39.36
C THR A 521 6.50 -0.09 -39.10
N VAL A 522 5.55 -1.01 -39.14
CA VAL A 522 4.17 -0.84 -38.70
C VAL A 522 3.89 -1.84 -37.58
N THR A 523 3.33 -1.38 -36.46
CA THR A 523 3.01 -2.23 -35.31
C THR A 523 1.77 -1.71 -34.58
N SER A 524 1.22 -2.50 -33.64
CA SER A 524 0.10 -2.12 -32.79
C SER A 524 0.53 -1.22 -31.63
N SER A 525 1.71 -1.49 -31.06
CA SER A 525 2.23 -0.82 -29.89
C SER A 525 3.75 -0.96 -29.74
N VAL A 526 4.33 -0.12 -28.89
CA VAL A 526 5.75 -0.18 -28.47
C VAL A 526 5.88 0.04 -26.96
N VAL A 527 6.97 -0.42 -26.37
CA VAL A 527 7.37 -0.10 -24.99
C VAL A 527 8.57 0.83 -25.03
N ILE A 528 8.50 1.97 -24.34
CA ILE A 528 9.56 2.98 -24.28
C ILE A 528 10.09 3.04 -22.84
N ASP A 529 11.39 2.89 -22.66
CA ASP A 529 12.06 3.17 -21.39
C ASP A 529 12.32 4.68 -21.29
N VAL A 530 11.84 5.29 -20.21
CA VAL A 530 12.06 6.71 -19.89
C VAL A 530 12.70 6.76 -18.51
N ASN A 531 14.02 6.89 -18.49
CA ASN A 531 14.84 6.96 -17.26
C ASN A 531 14.59 5.79 -16.29
N GLY A 532 14.46 4.56 -16.81
CA GLY A 532 14.24 3.35 -16.03
C GLY A 532 12.76 3.01 -15.77
N GLU A 533 11.83 3.82 -16.27
CA GLU A 533 10.39 3.57 -16.19
C GLU A 533 9.86 3.14 -17.56
N GLN A 534 9.17 1.99 -17.60
CA GLN A 534 8.60 1.46 -18.83
C GLN A 534 7.23 2.10 -19.10
N ILE A 535 7.03 2.59 -20.32
CA ILE A 535 5.77 3.19 -20.78
C ILE A 535 5.33 2.49 -22.07
N GLY A 536 4.15 1.86 -22.03
CA GLY A 536 3.53 1.32 -23.24
C GLY A 536 2.91 2.44 -24.08
N VAL A 537 3.07 2.42 -25.40
CA VAL A 537 2.40 3.33 -26.34
C VAL A 537 1.61 2.51 -27.33
N VAL A 538 0.28 2.65 -27.31
CA VAL A 538 -0.65 1.91 -28.18
C VAL A 538 -1.20 2.85 -29.23
N GLY A 539 -1.13 2.48 -30.50
CA GLY A 539 -1.71 3.26 -31.60
C GLY A 539 -3.15 2.89 -31.87
N ALA A 540 -3.97 3.83 -32.33
CA ALA A 540 -5.31 3.53 -32.85
C ALA A 540 -5.74 4.53 -33.94
N THR A 541 -6.51 4.07 -34.92
CA THR A 541 -6.92 4.86 -36.09
C THR A 541 -8.43 4.78 -36.29
N THR A 542 -9.05 5.82 -36.84
CA THR A 542 -10.51 5.85 -37.06
C THR A 542 -10.99 4.62 -37.86
N PRO A 543 -11.96 3.83 -37.34
CA PRO A 543 -12.51 2.70 -38.09
C PRO A 543 -13.28 3.13 -39.35
N THR A 544 -13.56 4.42 -39.51
CA THR A 544 -14.21 4.98 -40.71
C THR A 544 -13.26 5.13 -41.90
N LEU A 545 -11.97 4.79 -41.75
CA LEU A 545 -10.90 5.00 -42.74
C LEU A 545 -11.28 4.56 -44.17
N GLY A 546 -11.94 3.41 -44.31
CA GLY A 546 -12.37 2.86 -45.61
C GLY A 546 -13.42 3.70 -46.35
N THR A 547 -14.01 4.70 -45.70
CA THR A 547 -14.99 5.62 -46.28
C THR A 547 -14.43 7.01 -46.56
N ILE A 548 -13.32 7.38 -45.92
CA ILE A 548 -12.77 8.75 -45.96
C ILE A 548 -11.40 8.83 -46.64
N SER A 549 -10.71 7.70 -46.84
CA SER A 549 -9.42 7.64 -47.54
C SER A 549 -9.32 6.39 -48.45
N SER A 550 -8.10 6.02 -48.87
CA SER A 550 -7.84 4.91 -49.80
C SER A 550 -6.97 3.81 -49.17
N PRO A 551 -7.44 3.11 -48.11
CA PRO A 551 -6.60 2.20 -47.33
C PRO A 551 -6.26 0.86 -48.00
N GLY A 552 -6.65 0.65 -49.27
CA GLY A 552 -6.34 -0.58 -50.00
C GLY A 552 -6.99 -1.80 -49.38
N ASP A 553 -6.22 -2.89 -49.23
CA ASP A 553 -6.70 -4.18 -48.74
C ASP A 553 -6.44 -4.39 -47.24
N VAL A 554 -6.05 -3.36 -46.48
CA VAL A 554 -5.92 -3.48 -45.01
C VAL A 554 -7.29 -3.74 -44.38
N THR A 555 -7.32 -4.53 -43.31
CA THR A 555 -8.57 -4.88 -42.63
C THR A 555 -8.79 -3.96 -41.43
N LEU A 556 -9.92 -3.28 -41.38
CA LEU A 556 -10.28 -2.35 -40.31
C LEU A 556 -11.11 -3.06 -39.23
N SER A 557 -10.84 -2.79 -37.95
CA SER A 557 -11.70 -3.17 -36.84
C SER A 557 -12.02 -1.97 -35.93
N PRO A 558 -13.17 -1.99 -35.24
CA PRO A 558 -14.33 -2.85 -35.47
C PRO A 558 -15.10 -2.43 -36.74
N GLN A 559 -15.89 -3.37 -37.30
CA GLN A 559 -16.83 -3.08 -38.39
C GLN A 559 -18.20 -3.74 -38.13
N PRO A 560 -19.31 -3.10 -38.50
CA PRO A 560 -19.42 -1.77 -39.11
C PRO A 560 -19.20 -0.62 -38.11
N PHE A 561 -18.66 0.50 -38.57
CA PHE A 561 -18.48 1.71 -37.76
C PHE A 561 -19.00 2.96 -38.48
N ASP A 562 -19.86 3.73 -37.81
CA ASP A 562 -20.51 4.90 -38.39
C ASP A 562 -19.70 6.19 -38.13
N GLY A 563 -19.82 7.18 -39.02
CA GLY A 563 -19.21 8.51 -38.82
C GLY A 563 -19.77 9.27 -37.60
N ALA A 564 -20.91 8.84 -37.07
CA ALA A 564 -21.41 9.21 -35.76
C ALA A 564 -21.68 7.90 -34.99
N PRO A 565 -20.67 7.37 -34.27
CA PRO A 565 -20.76 6.03 -33.71
C PRO A 565 -21.76 5.94 -32.56
N THR A 566 -22.40 4.79 -32.45
CA THR A 566 -23.23 4.40 -31.30
C THR A 566 -22.35 4.00 -30.11
N SER A 567 -22.93 3.97 -28.91
CA SER A 567 -22.22 3.47 -27.71
C SER A 567 -21.69 2.06 -27.89
N ASP A 568 -22.47 1.14 -28.49
CA ASP A 568 -22.02 -0.24 -28.75
C ASP A 568 -20.81 -0.29 -29.71
N GLN A 569 -20.72 0.62 -30.68
CA GLN A 569 -19.58 0.72 -31.58
C GLN A 569 -18.34 1.29 -30.88
N LEU A 570 -18.52 2.28 -30.00
CA LEU A 570 -17.43 2.81 -29.16
C LEU A 570 -16.92 1.75 -28.18
N ASP A 571 -17.81 0.97 -27.57
CA ASP A 571 -17.45 -0.15 -26.69
C ASP A 571 -16.68 -1.23 -27.46
N ALA A 572 -17.09 -1.53 -28.69
CA ALA A 572 -16.36 -2.47 -29.55
C ALA A 572 -14.94 -1.95 -29.89
N LEU A 573 -14.80 -0.67 -30.23
CA LEU A 573 -13.48 -0.06 -30.49
C LEU A 573 -12.60 -0.05 -29.24
N ALA A 574 -13.18 0.27 -28.08
CA ALA A 574 -12.48 0.21 -26.81
C ALA A 574 -12.00 -1.21 -26.50
N ALA A 575 -12.81 -2.25 -26.78
CA ALA A 575 -12.44 -3.64 -26.58
C ALA A 575 -11.28 -4.09 -27.49
N GLU A 576 -11.24 -3.61 -28.75
CA GLU A 576 -10.12 -3.87 -29.66
C GLU A 576 -8.82 -3.25 -29.11
N ILE A 577 -8.85 -1.99 -28.68
CA ILE A 577 -7.68 -1.30 -28.09
C ILE A 577 -7.25 -1.95 -26.77
N GLN A 578 -8.22 -2.29 -25.91
CA GLN A 578 -7.97 -2.85 -24.58
C GLN A 578 -7.24 -4.20 -24.67
N ALA A 579 -7.50 -5.01 -25.70
CA ALA A 579 -6.81 -6.29 -25.89
C ALA A 579 -5.28 -6.11 -26.01
N GLU A 580 -4.81 -5.05 -26.67
CA GLU A 580 -3.39 -4.73 -26.78
C GLU A 580 -2.82 -4.17 -25.47
N VAL A 581 -3.58 -3.32 -24.78
CA VAL A 581 -3.22 -2.81 -23.44
C VAL A 581 -3.03 -3.97 -22.46
N ASP A 582 -3.95 -4.92 -22.46
CA ASP A 582 -3.90 -6.11 -21.59
C ASP A 582 -2.69 -7.00 -21.94
N ALA A 583 -2.40 -7.17 -23.23
CA ALA A 583 -1.23 -7.93 -23.69
C ALA A 583 0.08 -7.28 -23.24
N LEU A 584 0.18 -5.96 -23.32
CA LEU A 584 1.34 -5.17 -22.86
C LEU A 584 1.58 -5.33 -21.36
N LEU A 585 0.54 -5.15 -20.55
CA LEU A 585 0.63 -5.25 -19.08
C LEU A 585 0.91 -6.70 -18.64
N ALA A 586 0.34 -7.69 -19.32
CA ALA A 586 0.61 -9.09 -19.04
C ALA A 586 2.06 -9.49 -19.38
N ALA A 587 2.64 -8.92 -20.45
CA ALA A 587 4.02 -9.16 -20.83
C ALA A 587 5.04 -8.42 -19.95
N ASN A 588 4.62 -7.31 -19.32
CA ASN A 588 5.48 -6.45 -18.50
C ASN A 588 4.83 -6.19 -17.12
N PRO A 589 4.92 -7.13 -16.16
CA PRO A 589 4.20 -7.04 -14.87
C PRO A 589 4.53 -5.80 -14.03
N ASP A 590 5.73 -5.25 -14.20
CA ASP A 590 6.19 -4.06 -13.48
C ASP A 590 5.81 -2.74 -14.18
N MET A 591 5.29 -2.81 -15.42
CA MET A 591 4.83 -1.64 -16.15
C MET A 591 3.43 -1.23 -15.70
N ASN A 592 3.28 0.04 -15.33
CA ASN A 592 2.02 0.59 -14.83
C ASN A 592 1.55 1.86 -15.60
N LYS A 593 2.18 2.18 -16.73
CA LYS A 593 1.90 3.36 -17.55
C LYS A 593 1.64 2.94 -19.00
N VAL A 594 0.51 3.35 -19.56
CA VAL A 594 0.18 3.13 -20.97
C VAL A 594 -0.42 4.41 -21.55
N VAL A 595 0.11 4.86 -22.69
CA VAL A 595 -0.36 6.01 -23.46
C VAL A 595 -1.09 5.50 -24.70
N LEU A 596 -2.35 5.92 -24.87
CA LEU A 596 -3.09 5.70 -26.10
C LEU A 596 -2.84 6.88 -27.06
N LEU A 597 -2.24 6.59 -28.21
CA LEU A 597 -1.96 7.52 -29.29
C LEU A 597 -2.96 7.28 -30.42
N ALA A 598 -4.01 8.10 -30.49
CA ALA A 598 -5.16 7.81 -31.33
C ALA A 598 -5.52 8.93 -32.33
N HIS A 599 -5.79 8.55 -33.57
CA HIS A 599 -6.29 9.43 -34.62
C HIS A 599 -7.72 9.08 -35.00
N MET A 600 -8.70 9.66 -34.30
CA MET A 600 -10.08 9.17 -34.32
C MET A 600 -11.09 10.04 -35.07
N GLN A 601 -10.66 11.10 -35.76
CA GLN A 601 -11.53 12.09 -36.41
C GLN A 601 -12.55 12.69 -35.43
N GLN A 602 -13.74 12.09 -35.28
CA GLN A 602 -14.76 12.51 -34.32
C GLN A 602 -15.21 11.32 -33.45
N ILE A 603 -15.04 11.45 -32.13
CA ILE A 603 -15.50 10.48 -31.12
C ILE A 603 -16.56 11.04 -30.16
N SER A 604 -16.98 12.28 -30.36
CA SER A 604 -17.99 12.99 -29.55
C SER A 604 -18.84 13.96 -30.36
#